data_AF-Q0JHB3-F1
#
_entry.id   AF-Q0JHB3-F1
#
_cell.length_a   1.000
_cell.length_b   1.000
_cell.length_c   1.000
_cell.angle_alpha   90.00
_cell.angle_beta   90.00
_cell.angle_gamma   90.00
#
_symmetry.space_group_name_H-M   'P 1'
#
loop_
_entity.id
_entity.type
_entity.pdbx_description
1 polymer ?
#
loop_
_entity_poly.entity_id
_entity_poly.type
_entity_poly.pdbx_seq_one_letter_code
_entity_poly.pdbx_strand_id
1 'polypeptide(L)'
;KIVRLLRDAGAREVHMRIASPPVIGSCLYGIDTPSEGELISNRMDLEGVRRAIGCDSLAFLSLDKLHTIYGDEAHELCDACFSRNYPVLPTVPEPVPELVSAFED
;
A
#
# COMPACT_ATOMS: atom_id res chain seq x y z
N LYS A 1 -3.46 4.65 16.34
CA LYS A 1 -3.23 5.95 17.05
C LYS A 1 -4.38 6.93 16.84
N ILE A 2 -4.67 7.35 15.60
CA ILE A 2 -5.71 8.36 15.29
C ILE A 2 -7.08 7.98 15.88
N VAL A 3 -7.51 6.73 15.73
CA VAL A 3 -8.79 6.27 16.28
C VAL A 3 -8.86 6.46 17.79
N ARG A 4 -7.81 6.08 18.52
CA ARG A 4 -7.73 6.27 19.97
C ARG A 4 -7.81 7.74 20.35
N LEU A 5 -7.10 8.63 19.64
CA LEU A 5 -7.18 10.07 19.90
C LEU A 5 -8.61 10.61 19.73
N LEU A 6 -9.32 10.18 18.69
CA LEU A 6 -10.72 10.58 18.47
C LEU A 6 -11.64 10.06 19.59
N ARG A 7 -11.42 8.82 20.05
CA ARG A 7 -12.16 8.24 21.18
C ARG A 7 -11.88 8.96 22.49
N ASP A 8 -10.61 9.25 22.78
CA ASP A 8 -10.19 10.00 23.97
C ASP A 8 -10.77 11.43 23.97
N ALA A 9 -11.04 12.00 22.79
CA ALA A 9 -11.74 13.27 22.62
C ALA A 9 -13.28 13.18 22.72
N GLY A 10 -13.84 11.99 22.96
CA GLY A 10 -15.28 11.77 23.19
C GLY A 10 -16.09 11.29 21.99
N ALA A 11 -15.45 10.85 20.89
CA ALA A 11 -16.19 10.33 19.74
C ALA A 11 -17.01 9.07 20.09
N ARG A 12 -18.32 9.09 19.79
CA ARG A 12 -19.24 7.94 20.02
C ARG A 12 -18.99 6.78 19.07
N GLU A 13 -18.63 7.06 17.83
CA GLU A 13 -18.25 6.09 16.80
C GLU A 13 -17.15 6.72 15.93
N VAL A 14 -16.25 5.90 15.41
CA VAL A 14 -15.15 6.29 14.51
C VAL A 14 -15.20 5.41 13.28
N HIS A 15 -15.56 6.00 12.15
CA HIS A 15 -15.62 5.32 10.85
C HIS A 15 -14.45 5.78 9.97
N MET A 16 -13.59 4.85 9.57
CA MET A 16 -12.43 5.17 8.74
C MET A 16 -12.74 4.89 7.27
N ARG A 17 -12.48 5.88 6.40
CA ARG A 17 -12.66 5.79 4.95
C ARG A 17 -11.35 6.15 4.27
N ILE A 18 -10.76 5.19 3.58
CA ILE A 18 -9.45 5.33 2.93
C ILE A 18 -9.69 5.64 1.46
N ALA A 19 -9.09 6.73 0.97
CA ALA A 19 -9.26 7.23 -0.40
C ALA A 19 -8.46 6.42 -1.45
N SER A 20 -7.91 5.27 -1.06
CA SER A 20 -7.18 4.35 -1.92
C SER A 20 -7.68 2.92 -1.73
N PRO A 21 -7.37 2.01 -2.66
CA PRO A 21 -7.44 0.59 -2.41
C PRO A 21 -6.49 0.14 -1.29
N PRO A 22 -6.68 -1.07 -0.75
CA PRO A 22 -5.75 -1.65 0.19
C PRO A 22 -4.36 -1.80 -0.45
N VAL A 23 -3.32 -1.28 0.20
CA VAL A 23 -1.93 -1.47 -0.23
C VAL A 23 -1.47 -2.86 0.21
N ILE A 24 -1.26 -3.75 -0.76
CA ILE A 24 -0.89 -5.16 -0.54
C ILE A 24 0.48 -5.53 -1.10
N GLY A 25 1.04 -4.69 -1.97
CA GLY A 25 2.37 -4.83 -2.56
C GLY A 25 3.26 -3.63 -2.23
N SER A 26 4.56 -3.88 -2.10
CA SER A 26 5.57 -2.83 -1.95
C SER A 26 5.88 -2.22 -3.32
N CYS A 27 6.06 -0.90 -3.37
CA CYS A 27 6.48 -0.25 -4.60
C CYS A 27 7.93 -0.65 -4.95
N LEU A 28 8.16 -0.98 -6.22
CA LEU A 28 9.49 -1.30 -6.76
C LEU A 28 10.08 -0.15 -7.60
N TYR A 29 9.39 0.99 -7.66
CA TYR A 29 9.69 2.11 -8.56
C TYR A 29 10.06 3.40 -7.82
N GLY A 30 10.43 3.29 -6.55
CA GLY A 30 11.01 4.41 -5.78
C GLY A 30 10.06 5.12 -4.82
N ILE A 31 8.79 4.70 -4.70
CA ILE A 31 7.97 5.12 -3.55
C ILE A 31 8.44 4.33 -2.33
N ASP A 32 8.77 5.04 -1.25
CA ASP A 32 9.17 4.45 0.01
C ASP A 32 7.98 3.77 0.70
N THR A 33 7.82 2.48 0.44
CA THR A 33 6.81 1.62 1.08
C THR A 33 7.49 0.55 1.92
N PRO A 34 6.90 0.14 3.06
CA PRO A 34 7.36 -1.01 3.84
C PRO A 34 7.45 -2.28 3.00
N SER A 35 8.14 -3.29 3.51
CA SER A 35 8.15 -4.62 2.89
C SER A 35 6.74 -5.23 2.87
N GLU A 36 6.47 -6.14 1.93
CA GLU A 36 5.13 -6.71 1.79
C GLU A 36 4.63 -7.37 3.08
N GLY A 37 5.53 -7.99 3.85
CA GLY A 37 5.21 -8.61 5.14
C GLY A 37 4.84 -7.61 6.24
N GLU A 38 5.17 -6.33 6.11
CA GLU A 38 4.82 -5.29 7.08
C GLU A 38 3.46 -4.66 6.77
N LEU A 39 3.04 -4.65 5.50
CA LEU A 39 1.77 -4.11 5.05
C LEU A 39 0.59 -4.84 5.70
N ILE A 40 -0.20 -4.13 6.51
CA ILE A 40 -1.29 -4.74 7.27
C ILE A 40 -2.37 -5.34 6.37
N SER A 41 -2.69 -4.66 5.27
CA SER A 41 -3.70 -5.14 4.30
C SER A 41 -3.21 -6.31 3.46
N ASN A 42 -1.91 -6.58 3.41
CA ASN A 42 -1.38 -7.82 2.83
C ASN A 42 -1.54 -9.00 3.80
N ARG A 43 -1.49 -8.74 5.12
CA ARG A 43 -1.55 -9.79 6.15
C ARG A 43 -2.94 -10.10 6.66
N MET A 44 -3.88 -9.18 6.51
CA MET A 44 -5.20 -9.25 7.12
C MET A 44 -6.29 -8.88 6.13
N ASP A 45 -7.45 -9.52 6.26
CA ASP A 45 -8.66 -9.09 5.58
C ASP A 45 -9.19 -7.77 6.14
N LEU A 46 -10.20 -7.19 5.46
CA LEU A 46 -10.79 -5.90 5.84
C LEU A 46 -11.21 -5.85 7.32
N GLU A 47 -11.79 -6.95 7.81
CA GLU A 47 -12.32 -7.07 9.16
C GLU A 47 -11.19 -7.20 10.19
N GLY A 48 -10.12 -7.93 9.86
CA GLY A 48 -8.87 -7.97 10.62
C GLY A 48 -8.20 -6.60 10.72
N VAL A 49 -8.08 -5.87 9.60
CA VAL A 49 -7.53 -4.51 9.60
C VAL A 49 -8.40 -3.56 10.43
N ARG A 50 -9.73 -3.63 10.30
CA ARG A 50 -10.66 -2.81 11.09
C ARG A 50 -10.45 -3.02 12.59
N ARG A 51 -10.37 -4.28 13.04
CA ARG A 51 -10.10 -4.64 14.45
C ARG A 51 -8.73 -4.15 14.91
N ALA A 52 -7.69 -4.33 14.11
CA ALA A 52 -6.34 -3.90 14.45
C ALA A 52 -6.22 -2.37 14.59
N ILE A 53 -6.94 -1.62 13.75
CA ILE A 53 -7.02 -0.15 13.84
C ILE A 53 -7.90 0.31 15.01
N GLY A 54 -8.93 -0.48 15.37
CA GLY A 54 -9.85 -0.24 16.48
C GLY A 54 -11.03 0.68 16.12
N CYS A 55 -11.38 0.81 14.84
CA CYS A 55 -12.50 1.63 14.37
C CYS A 55 -13.82 0.82 14.28
N ASP A 56 -14.95 1.50 14.30
CA ASP A 56 -16.29 0.87 14.25
C ASP A 56 -16.60 0.33 12.86
N SER A 57 -16.15 1.04 11.82
CA SER A 57 -16.22 0.55 10.45
C SER A 57 -15.03 1.05 9.65
N LEU A 58 -14.57 0.23 8.72
CA LEU A 58 -13.48 0.54 7.78
C LEU A 58 -13.98 0.28 6.35
N ALA A 59 -13.67 1.19 5.43
CA ALA A 59 -13.82 0.93 4.01
C ALA A 59 -12.67 1.57 3.23
N PHE A 60 -12.25 0.89 2.17
CA PHE A 60 -11.29 1.37 1.18
C PHE A 60 -12.03 1.70 -0.11
N LEU A 61 -11.45 2.58 -0.92
CA LEU A 61 -11.87 2.71 -2.32
C LEU A 61 -11.58 1.37 -3.04
N SER A 62 -12.51 0.86 -3.84
CA SER A 62 -12.21 -0.35 -4.63
C SER A 62 -11.27 -0.01 -5.79
N LEU A 63 -10.43 -0.96 -6.19
CA LEU A 63 -9.53 -0.79 -7.33
C LEU A 63 -10.31 -0.43 -8.61
N ASP A 64 -11.39 -1.15 -8.90
CA ASP A 64 -12.25 -0.84 -10.05
C ASP A 64 -12.80 0.60 -10.03
N LYS A 65 -13.20 1.10 -8.84
CA LYS A 65 -13.69 2.47 -8.73
C LYS A 65 -12.57 3.47 -8.92
N LEU A 66 -11.37 3.18 -8.42
CA LEU A 66 -10.20 4.00 -8.68
C LEU A 66 -9.95 4.08 -10.20
N HIS A 67 -9.99 2.95 -10.92
CA HIS A 67 -9.85 2.94 -12.38
C HIS A 67 -10.94 3.78 -13.07
N THR A 68 -12.20 3.70 -12.64
CA THR A 68 -13.27 4.53 -13.24
C THR A 68 -13.05 6.05 -13.07
N ILE A 69 -12.29 6.48 -12.07
CA ILE A 69 -11.98 7.92 -11.87
C ILE A 69 -11.00 8.41 -12.94
N TYR A 70 -10.08 7.56 -13.38
CA TYR A 70 -9.10 7.88 -14.43
C TYR A 70 -9.65 7.63 -15.85
N GLY A 71 -10.74 6.88 -15.98
CA GLY A 71 -11.37 6.61 -17.27
C GLY A 71 -10.46 5.79 -18.18
N ASP A 72 -10.35 6.20 -19.44
CA ASP A 72 -9.62 5.46 -20.46
C ASP A 72 -8.12 5.35 -20.14
N GLU A 73 -7.53 6.31 -19.40
CA GLU A 73 -6.11 6.32 -19.04
C GLU A 73 -5.75 5.36 -17.89
N ALA A 74 -6.74 4.70 -17.26
CA ALA A 74 -6.51 3.88 -16.07
C ALA A 74 -5.45 2.77 -16.28
N HIS A 75 -5.37 2.22 -17.51
CA HIS A 75 -4.43 1.16 -17.86
C HIS A 75 -2.99 1.65 -18.06
N GLU A 76 -2.77 2.96 -18.16
CA GLU A 76 -1.45 3.58 -18.27
C GLU A 76 -0.86 3.93 -16.89
N LEU A 77 -1.69 3.89 -15.84
CA LEU A 77 -1.29 4.18 -14.48
C LEU A 77 -0.85 2.92 -13.74
N CYS A 78 0.27 3.02 -13.02
CA CYS A 78 0.73 1.94 -12.16
C CYS A 78 -0.20 1.77 -10.95
N ASP A 79 -0.76 0.57 -10.80
CA ASP A 79 -1.58 0.18 -9.65
C ASP A 79 -0.96 -0.99 -8.85
N ALA A 80 0.31 -1.31 -9.10
CA ALA A 80 0.96 -2.52 -8.60
C ALA A 80 0.97 -2.63 -7.06
N CYS A 81 1.00 -1.51 -6.34
CA CYS A 81 0.89 -1.51 -4.87
C CYS A 81 -0.47 -2.07 -4.38
N PHE A 82 -1.50 -2.02 -5.23
CA PHE A 82 -2.86 -2.50 -4.95
C PHE A 82 -3.16 -3.85 -5.64
N SER A 83 -2.62 -4.06 -6.85
CA SER A 83 -2.93 -5.20 -7.71
C SER A 83 -1.86 -6.30 -7.74
N ARG A 84 -0.62 -5.97 -7.34
CA ARG A 84 0.62 -6.73 -7.59
C ARG A 84 0.96 -6.95 -9.07
N ASN A 85 0.27 -6.29 -9.99
CA ASN A 85 0.59 -6.33 -11.41
C ASN A 85 1.68 -5.31 -11.72
N TYR A 86 2.94 -5.67 -11.48
CA TYR A 86 4.08 -4.80 -11.74
C TYR A 86 4.37 -4.73 -13.25
N PRO A 87 4.26 -3.55 -13.90
CA PRO A 87 4.50 -3.41 -15.35
C PRO A 87 5.94 -3.72 -15.75
N VAL A 88 6.90 -3.48 -14.86
CA VAL A 88 8.33 -3.78 -15.07
C VAL A 88 8.87 -4.44 -13.81
N LEU A 89 9.42 -5.64 -13.92
CA LEU A 89 10.07 -6.28 -12.78
C LEU A 89 11.52 -5.79 -12.65
N PRO A 90 12.04 -5.60 -11.43
CA PRO A 90 13.45 -5.33 -11.24
C PRO A 90 14.25 -6.48 -11.83
N THR A 91 15.14 -6.17 -12.77
CA THR A 91 16.19 -7.11 -13.15
C THR A 91 17.27 -7.05 -12.09
N VAL A 92 17.85 -8.21 -11.74
CA VAL A 92 19.12 -8.21 -10.99
C VAL A 92 20.14 -7.53 -11.90
N PRO A 93 20.70 -6.36 -11.54
CA PRO A 93 21.71 -5.74 -12.37
C PRO A 93 22.93 -6.66 -12.43
N GLU A 94 23.50 -6.82 -13.62
CA GLU A 94 24.84 -7.39 -13.77
C GLU A 94 25.78 -6.61 -12.84
N PRO A 95 26.69 -7.29 -12.11
CA PRO A 95 27.62 -6.62 -11.21
C PRO A 95 28.39 -5.55 -11.98
N VAL A 96 28.32 -4.29 -11.55
CA VAL A 96 29.11 -3.21 -12.14
C VAL A 96 30.53 -3.37 -11.58
N PRO A 97 31.53 -3.76 -12.38
CA PRO A 97 32.84 -4.17 -11.86
C PRO A 97 33.50 -3.10 -11.00
N GLU A 98 33.35 -1.82 -11.36
CA GLU A 98 33.95 -0.71 -10.58
C GLU A 98 33.32 -0.56 -9.19
N LEU A 99 32.01 -0.85 -9.03
CA LEU A 99 31.35 -0.85 -7.73
C LEU A 99 31.77 -2.06 -6.90
N VAL A 100 31.92 -3.24 -7.50
CA VAL A 100 32.36 -4.45 -6.79
C VAL A 100 33.76 -4.24 -6.21
N SER A 101 34.70 -3.73 -7.02
CA SER A 101 36.07 -3.46 -6.54
C SER A 101 36.13 -2.41 -5.43
N ALA A 102 35.19 -1.47 -5.37
CA ALA A 102 35.16 -0.43 -4.34
C ALA A 102 34.68 -0.92 -2.96
N PHE A 103 34.13 -2.14 -2.88
CA PHE A 103 33.71 -2.78 -1.62
C PHE A 103 34.63 -3.94 -1.20
N GLU A 104 35.68 -4.22 -1.96
CA GLU A 104 36.65 -5.31 -1.69
C GLU A 104 37.96 -4.82 -1.01
N ASP A 105 38.13 -3.50 -0.82
CA ASP A 105 39.19 -2.86 -0.03
C ASP A 105 38.72 -2.45 1.39
#